data_AF-A0A2V2US09-F1
#
_entry.id   AF-A0A2V2US09-F1
#
_cell.length_a   1.000
_cell.length_b   1.000
_cell.length_c   1.000
_cell.angle_alpha   90.00
_cell.angle_beta   90.00
_cell.angle_gamma   90.00
#
_symmetry.space_group_name_H-M   'P 1'
#
loop_
_entity.id
_entity.type
_entity.pdbx_description
1 polymer ?
#
loop_
_entity_poly.entity_id
_entity_poly.type
_entity_poly.pdbx_seq_one_letter_code
_entity_poly.pdbx_strand_id
1 'polypeptide(L)'
;MDRPFTPCELGVAIRDSSLGSDPGPDNMLNELLHSLRSVARGTLRTMIHNSFANGSLPGSWEIEVNISISQPGKDPCRPRSHRPITLLSVLPKLTEGMTHRRLSALLPHHPRQFGIAPSRSASDVVTLVIGEITRGLNEFSIVEYESPGSGAPTRHPRRHRSLVASIDFSIAGDTIDHGKSFGMLNRLRALAHEPNAG
;
A
#
# COMPACT_ATOMS: atom_id res chain seq x y z
N MET A 1 5.01 0.99 18.91
CA MET A 1 6.02 0.13 18.26
C MET A 1 7.09 -0.34 19.25
N ASP A 2 6.84 -0.19 20.55
CA ASP A 2 7.86 -0.16 21.61
C ASP A 2 8.24 -1.56 22.10
N ARG A 3 7.52 -2.59 21.63
CA ARG A 3 7.87 -3.98 21.89
C ARG A 3 8.99 -4.46 20.95
N PRO A 4 9.96 -5.24 21.44
CA PRO A 4 11.01 -5.81 20.60
C PRO A 4 10.40 -6.72 19.52
N PHE A 5 11.11 -6.88 18.40
CA PHE A 5 10.72 -7.84 17.37
C PHE A 5 10.89 -9.27 17.85
N THR A 6 9.93 -10.13 17.51
CA THR A 6 9.94 -11.54 17.88
C THR A 6 10.73 -12.37 16.86
N PRO A 7 11.27 -13.55 17.23
CA PRO A 7 11.93 -14.43 16.26
C PRO A 7 10.96 -14.91 15.17
N CYS A 8 9.66 -15.06 15.48
CA CYS A 8 8.63 -15.40 14.50
C CYS A 8 8.43 -14.28 13.49
N GLU A 9 8.32 -13.02 13.92
CA GLU A 9 8.20 -11.86 13.01
C GLU A 9 9.37 -11.79 12.03
N LEU A 10 10.60 -11.99 12.52
CA LEU A 10 11.79 -12.03 11.67
C LEU A 10 11.76 -13.23 10.72
N GLY A 11 11.43 -14.43 11.21
CA GLY A 11 11.37 -15.64 10.39
C GLY A 11 10.34 -15.54 9.26
N VAL A 12 9.19 -14.92 9.53
CA VAL A 12 8.17 -14.64 8.52
C VAL A 12 8.69 -13.61 7.50
N ALA A 13 9.30 -12.52 7.96
CA ALA A 13 9.84 -11.51 7.05
C ALA A 13 10.95 -12.04 6.13
N ILE A 14 11.83 -12.91 6.64
CA ILE A 14 12.83 -13.61 5.81
C ILE A 14 12.13 -14.49 4.77
N ARG A 15 11.13 -15.28 5.19
CA ARG A 15 10.41 -16.17 4.27
C ARG A 15 9.72 -15.40 3.15
N ASP A 16 9.16 -14.23 3.46
CA ASP A 16 8.42 -13.43 2.49
C ASP A 16 9.36 -12.55 1.63
N SER A 17 10.66 -12.53 1.91
CA SER A 17 11.64 -11.84 1.06
C SER A 17 11.81 -12.57 -0.27
N SER A 18 11.89 -11.81 -1.37
CA SER A 18 11.91 -12.35 -2.72
C SER A 18 13.27 -12.91 -3.10
N LEU A 19 13.31 -14.18 -3.51
CA LEU A 19 14.51 -14.79 -4.09
C LEU A 19 14.76 -14.25 -5.51
N GLY A 20 16.02 -14.22 -5.93
CA GLY A 20 16.47 -13.74 -7.24
C GLY A 20 16.33 -12.24 -7.44
N SER A 21 16.16 -11.47 -6.37
CA SER A 21 16.12 -10.01 -6.44
C SER A 21 17.51 -9.41 -6.54
N ASP A 22 17.65 -8.34 -7.31
CA ASP A 22 18.93 -7.63 -7.42
C ASP A 22 19.39 -7.11 -6.05
N PRO A 23 20.68 -7.27 -5.73
CA PRO A 23 21.22 -6.83 -4.46
C PRO A 23 21.26 -5.30 -4.36
N GLY A 24 21.33 -4.80 -3.13
CA GLY A 24 21.58 -3.38 -2.86
C GLY A 24 23.04 -2.98 -3.08
N PRO A 25 23.41 -1.73 -2.74
CA PRO A 25 24.79 -1.24 -2.83
C PRO A 25 25.82 -2.05 -2.02
N ASP A 26 25.36 -2.77 -1.00
CA ASP A 26 26.17 -3.66 -0.16
C ASP A 26 26.40 -5.04 -0.78
N ASN A 27 25.85 -5.28 -1.98
CA ASN A 27 25.87 -6.55 -2.70
C ASN A 27 25.30 -7.73 -1.89
N MET A 28 24.46 -7.45 -0.88
CA MET A 28 23.80 -8.49 -0.10
C MET A 28 22.56 -9.02 -0.83
N LEU A 29 22.49 -10.34 -0.93
CA LEU A 29 21.39 -11.07 -1.57
C LEU A 29 20.36 -11.54 -0.52
N ASN A 30 19.09 -11.61 -0.91
CA ASN A 30 18.03 -12.14 -0.04
C ASN A 30 18.28 -13.60 0.33
N GLU A 31 18.87 -14.38 -0.58
CA GLU A 31 19.30 -15.77 -0.39
C GLU A 31 20.13 -15.96 0.88
N LEU A 32 20.97 -14.97 1.21
CA LEU A 32 21.78 -15.01 2.43
C LEU A 32 20.89 -15.05 3.67
N LEU A 33 19.79 -14.29 3.71
CA LEU A 33 18.84 -14.31 4.82
C LEU A 33 18.23 -15.70 5.03
N HIS A 34 17.87 -16.37 3.93
CA HIS A 34 17.28 -17.71 3.99
C HIS A 34 18.29 -18.74 4.54
N SER A 35 19.58 -18.56 4.25
CA SER A 35 20.66 -19.44 4.74
C SER A 35 21.04 -19.24 6.21
N LEU A 36 20.62 -18.13 6.84
CA LEU A 36 21.04 -17.80 8.20
C LEU A 36 20.56 -18.85 9.22
N ARG A 37 21.50 -19.30 10.07
CA ARG A 37 21.20 -20.14 11.25
C ARG A 37 20.61 -19.33 12.40
N SER A 38 20.04 -20.02 13.39
CA SER A 38 19.35 -19.42 14.54
C SER A 38 20.18 -18.36 15.28
N VAL A 39 21.48 -18.60 15.48
CA VAL A 39 22.39 -17.65 16.14
C VAL A 39 22.49 -16.36 15.34
N ALA A 40 22.77 -16.45 14.03
CA ALA A 40 22.89 -15.27 13.17
C ALA A 40 21.57 -14.51 13.03
N ARG A 41 20.43 -15.21 12.95
CA ARG A 41 19.09 -14.59 12.99
C ARG A 41 18.86 -13.86 14.32
N GLY A 42 19.34 -14.42 15.44
CA GLY A 42 19.32 -13.79 16.75
C GLY A 42 20.10 -12.47 16.76
N THR A 43 21.33 -12.48 16.26
CA THR A 43 22.17 -11.28 16.13
C THR A 43 21.51 -10.22 15.27
N LEU A 44 21.00 -10.60 14.09
CA LEU A 44 20.32 -9.68 13.18
C LEU A 44 19.10 -9.01 13.85
N ARG A 45 18.29 -9.80 14.57
CA ARG A 45 17.15 -9.28 15.32
C ARG A 45 17.57 -8.26 16.37
N THR A 46 18.66 -8.53 17.10
CA THR A 46 19.20 -7.61 18.10
C THR A 46 19.68 -6.32 17.45
N MET A 47 20.35 -6.40 16.29
CA MET A 47 20.76 -5.21 15.53
C MET A 47 19.55 -4.36 15.14
N ILE A 48 18.51 -4.98 14.54
CA ILE A 48 17.25 -4.28 14.19
C ILE A 48 16.64 -3.63 15.44
N HIS A 49 16.55 -4.37 16.54
CA HIS A 49 15.95 -3.85 17.77
C HIS A 49 16.71 -2.64 18.32
N ASN A 50 18.03 -2.70 18.35
CA ASN A 50 18.87 -1.60 18.83
C ASN A 50 18.70 -0.35 17.95
N SER A 51 18.57 -0.51 16.64
CA SER A 51 18.30 0.62 15.74
C SER A 51 16.98 1.34 16.08
N PHE A 52 15.93 0.58 16.39
CA PHE A 52 14.65 1.16 16.84
C PHE A 52 14.74 1.80 18.22
N ALA A 53 15.44 1.16 19.16
CA ALA A 53 15.59 1.67 20.52
C ALA A 53 16.38 2.99 20.55
N ASN A 54 17.40 3.12 19.71
CA ASN A 54 18.24 4.30 19.61
C ASN A 54 17.67 5.37 18.68
N GLY A 55 16.66 5.03 17.87
CA GLY A 55 16.11 5.94 16.86
C GLY A 55 17.08 6.26 15.72
N SER A 56 18.07 5.41 15.48
CA SER A 56 19.10 5.60 14.45
C SER A 56 19.37 4.31 13.70
N LEU A 57 19.55 4.42 12.38
CA LEU A 57 19.92 3.28 11.54
C LEU A 57 21.45 3.20 11.43
N PRO A 58 22.03 2.01 11.22
CA PRO A 58 23.44 1.90 10.88
C PRO A 58 23.73 2.65 9.58
N GLY A 59 24.86 3.35 9.46
CA GLY A 59 25.16 4.12 8.25
C GLY A 59 25.15 3.30 6.95
N SER A 60 25.47 2.01 7.01
CA SER A 60 25.37 1.11 5.84
C SER A 60 23.94 0.84 5.36
N TRP A 61 22.94 1.11 6.20
CA TRP A 61 21.51 0.95 5.88
C TRP A 61 20.95 2.20 5.20
N GLU A 62 21.61 3.34 5.36
CA GLU A 62 21.23 4.62 4.76
C GLU A 62 21.80 4.80 3.34
N ILE A 63 22.69 3.90 2.90
CA ILE A 63 23.25 3.92 1.55
C ILE A 63 22.20 3.38 0.58
N GLU A 64 21.87 4.19 -0.43
CA GLU A 64 20.94 3.85 -1.50
C GLU A 64 21.53 4.14 -2.89
N VAL A 65 21.06 3.42 -3.91
CA VAL A 65 21.40 3.68 -5.31
C VAL A 65 20.14 3.98 -6.09
N ASN A 66 20.06 5.18 -6.68
CA ASN A 66 18.93 5.59 -7.50
C ASN A 66 19.23 5.30 -8.98
N ILE A 67 18.48 4.37 -9.56
CA ILE A 67 18.56 4.03 -10.99
C ILE A 67 17.23 4.34 -11.67
N SER A 68 17.27 4.57 -12.98
CA SER A 68 16.11 5.03 -13.75
C SER A 68 15.70 3.95 -14.76
N ILE A 69 14.48 3.42 -14.66
CA ILE A 69 13.94 2.40 -15.56
C ILE A 69 12.99 3.04 -16.57
N SER A 70 13.21 2.80 -17.86
CA SER A 70 12.32 3.28 -18.92
C SER A 70 10.95 2.59 -18.85
N GLN A 71 9.89 3.40 -18.95
CA GLN A 71 8.51 2.91 -18.97
C GLN A 71 8.21 2.25 -20.33
N PRO A 72 7.56 1.07 -20.34
CA PRO A 72 7.15 0.42 -21.58
C PRO A 72 6.24 1.32 -22.43
N GLY A 73 6.48 1.34 -23.74
CA GLY A 73 5.64 2.08 -24.70
C GLY A 73 5.79 3.60 -24.67
N LYS A 74 6.79 4.15 -23.96
CA LYS A 74 7.09 5.59 -23.96
C LYS A 74 8.45 5.88 -24.58
N ASP A 75 8.59 7.11 -25.08
CA ASP A 75 9.81 7.59 -25.74
C ASP A 75 10.99 7.64 -24.74
N PRO A 76 12.04 6.82 -24.91
CA PRO A 76 13.17 6.76 -23.99
C PRO A 76 14.03 8.03 -23.99
N CYS A 77 13.87 8.93 -24.95
CA CYS A 77 14.60 10.20 -24.93
C CYS A 77 14.00 11.22 -23.95
N ARG A 78 12.79 10.98 -23.43
CA ARG A 78 12.12 11.91 -22.51
C ARG A 78 12.38 11.53 -21.05
N PRO A 79 12.79 12.50 -20.19
CA PRO A 79 12.97 12.24 -18.76
C PRO A 79 11.71 11.68 -18.07
N ARG A 80 10.52 12.19 -18.44
CA ARG A 80 9.22 11.72 -17.92
C ARG A 80 8.85 10.29 -18.31
N SER A 81 9.55 9.70 -19.27
CA SER A 81 9.35 8.32 -19.68
C SER A 81 10.07 7.33 -18.78
N HIS A 82 10.82 7.79 -17.78
CA HIS A 82 11.49 6.90 -16.84
C HIS A 82 10.81 6.93 -15.46
N ARG A 83 10.93 5.82 -14.72
CA ARG A 83 10.61 5.73 -13.30
C ARG A 83 11.92 5.61 -12.53
N PRO A 84 12.20 6.53 -11.58
CA PRO A 84 13.27 6.27 -10.64
C PRO A 84 12.89 5.06 -9.79
N ILE A 85 13.88 4.24 -9.49
CA ILE A 85 13.81 3.20 -8.47
C ILE A 85 15.03 3.32 -7.56
N THR A 86 14.82 3.02 -6.29
CA THR A 86 15.85 3.10 -5.26
C THR A 86 16.21 1.68 -4.82
N LEU A 87 17.46 1.30 -5.02
CA LEU A 87 18.01 0.03 -4.54
C LEU A 87 18.55 0.23 -3.13
N LEU A 88 17.80 -0.29 -2.16
CA LEU A 88 18.22 -0.40 -0.76
C LEU A 88 18.88 -1.74 -0.48
N SER A 89 19.75 -1.75 0.53
CA SER A 89 20.25 -2.99 1.13
C SER A 89 19.11 -3.87 1.65
N VAL A 90 19.42 -5.15 1.84
CA VAL A 90 18.42 -6.16 2.24
C VAL A 90 17.91 -5.93 3.66
N LEU A 91 18.73 -5.38 4.55
CA LEU A 91 18.38 -5.21 5.96
C LEU A 91 17.32 -4.12 6.23
N PRO A 92 17.39 -2.92 5.62
CA PRO A 92 16.29 -1.95 5.62
C PRO A 92 14.98 -2.53 5.09
N LYS A 93 15.03 -3.23 3.94
CA LYS A 93 13.84 -3.87 3.34
C LYS A 93 13.20 -4.90 4.27
N LEU A 94 14.02 -5.73 4.91
CA LEU A 94 13.55 -6.71 5.89
C LEU A 94 12.88 -6.04 7.09
N THR A 95 13.50 -4.97 7.57
CA THR A 95 13.02 -4.16 8.70
C THR A 95 11.71 -3.45 8.39
N GLU A 96 11.59 -2.91 7.17
CA GLU A 96 10.38 -2.32 6.64
C GLU A 96 9.26 -3.36 6.57
N GLY A 97 9.52 -4.57 6.04
CA GLY A 97 8.52 -5.64 5.98
C GLY A 97 7.98 -6.05 7.35
N MET A 98 8.86 -6.12 8.37
CA MET A 98 8.46 -6.38 9.75
C MET A 98 7.61 -5.25 10.34
N THR A 99 7.97 -4.00 10.04
CA THR A 99 7.25 -2.80 10.48
C THR A 99 5.90 -2.67 9.80
N HIS A 100 5.85 -2.86 8.49
CA HIS A 100 4.65 -2.88 7.68
C HIS A 100 3.65 -3.87 8.25
N ARG A 101 4.06 -5.12 8.53
CA ARG A 101 3.15 -6.12 9.14
C ARG A 101 2.53 -5.67 10.45
N ARG A 102 3.32 -5.03 11.34
CA ARG A 102 2.80 -4.50 12.60
C ARG A 102 1.78 -3.38 12.35
N LEU A 103 2.07 -2.48 11.42
CA LEU A 103 1.18 -1.38 11.07
C LEU A 103 -0.10 -1.88 10.40
N SER A 104 -0.02 -2.82 9.45
CA SER A 104 -1.19 -3.41 8.80
C SER A 104 -2.11 -4.12 9.79
N ALA A 105 -1.57 -4.70 10.87
CA ALA A 105 -2.38 -5.30 11.93
C ALA A 105 -3.14 -4.26 12.77
N LEU A 106 -2.64 -3.02 12.84
CA LEU A 106 -3.26 -1.91 13.59
C LEU A 106 -4.19 -1.05 12.72
N LEU A 107 -3.93 -0.99 11.40
CA LEU A 107 -4.67 -0.18 10.44
C LEU A 107 -5.46 -1.11 9.51
N PRO A 108 -6.74 -1.42 9.83
CA PRO A 108 -7.55 -2.24 8.95
C PRO A 108 -7.76 -1.54 7.61
N HIS A 109 -7.64 -2.30 6.52
CA HIS A 109 -7.88 -1.79 5.17
C HIS A 109 -9.35 -1.40 4.98
N HIS A 110 -9.58 -0.27 4.33
CA HIS A 110 -10.94 0.14 3.99
C HIS A 110 -11.59 -0.89 3.04
N PRO A 111 -12.89 -1.20 3.16
CA PRO A 111 -13.56 -2.20 2.31
C PRO A 111 -13.44 -1.94 0.81
N ARG A 112 -13.27 -0.68 0.38
CA ARG A 112 -13.05 -0.29 -1.01
C ARG A 112 -11.58 0.04 -1.37
N GLN A 113 -10.63 -0.31 -0.50
CA GLN A 113 -9.20 -0.23 -0.83
C GLN A 113 -8.75 -1.54 -1.45
N PHE A 114 -8.24 -1.49 -2.68
CA PHE A 114 -7.78 -2.67 -3.42
C PHE A 114 -6.27 -2.65 -3.69
N GLY A 115 -5.68 -1.46 -3.77
CA GLY A 115 -4.23 -1.29 -3.85
C GLY A 115 -3.57 -1.50 -2.50
N ILE A 116 -2.44 -2.23 -2.49
CA ILE A 116 -1.61 -2.49 -1.30
C ILE A 116 -2.46 -3.08 -0.16
N ALA A 117 -3.44 -3.91 -0.52
CA ALA A 117 -4.32 -4.60 0.41
C ALA A 117 -4.17 -6.12 0.21
N PRO A 118 -3.97 -6.91 1.27
CA PRO A 118 -3.84 -8.37 1.17
C PRO A 118 -5.05 -8.99 0.46
N SER A 119 -4.78 -9.98 -0.39
CA SER A 119 -5.80 -10.78 -1.07
C SER A 119 -6.78 -9.98 -1.94
N ARG A 120 -6.34 -8.83 -2.46
CA ARG A 120 -7.12 -7.99 -3.39
C ARG A 120 -6.28 -7.64 -4.61
N SER A 121 -6.96 -7.45 -5.73
CA SER A 121 -6.36 -7.24 -7.03
C SER A 121 -7.05 -6.12 -7.80
N ALA A 122 -6.38 -5.63 -8.85
CA ALA A 122 -7.00 -4.69 -9.79
C ALA A 122 -8.23 -5.30 -10.50
N SER A 123 -8.25 -6.62 -10.70
CA SER A 123 -9.39 -7.32 -11.30
C SER A 123 -10.66 -7.24 -10.45
N ASP A 124 -10.53 -7.25 -9.12
CA ASP A 124 -11.68 -7.09 -8.21
C ASP A 124 -12.36 -5.73 -8.39
N VAL A 125 -11.56 -4.67 -8.61
CA VAL A 125 -12.07 -3.32 -8.91
C VAL A 125 -12.85 -3.33 -10.23
N VAL A 126 -12.29 -3.97 -11.26
CA VAL A 126 -12.93 -4.04 -12.59
C VAL A 126 -14.27 -4.75 -12.48
N THR A 127 -14.33 -5.89 -11.78
CA THR A 127 -15.59 -6.63 -11.57
C THR A 127 -16.63 -5.79 -10.83
N LEU A 128 -16.23 -5.04 -9.79
CA LEU A 128 -17.13 -4.15 -9.07
C LEU A 128 -17.68 -3.03 -9.95
N VAL A 129 -16.82 -2.36 -10.72
CA VAL A 129 -17.22 -1.26 -11.60
C VAL A 129 -18.16 -1.76 -12.70
N ILE A 130 -17.84 -2.91 -13.32
CA ILE A 130 -18.70 -3.53 -14.32
C ILE A 130 -20.06 -3.89 -13.71
N GLY A 131 -20.07 -4.49 -12.52
CA GLY A 131 -21.31 -4.83 -11.81
C GLY A 131 -22.22 -3.62 -11.58
N GLU A 132 -21.66 -2.51 -11.12
CA GLU A 132 -22.40 -1.26 -10.91
C GLU A 132 -22.91 -0.64 -12.22
N ILE A 133 -22.12 -0.71 -13.30
CA ILE A 133 -22.56 -0.25 -14.63
C ILE A 133 -23.70 -1.13 -15.14
N THR A 134 -23.56 -2.46 -15.08
CA THR A 134 -24.57 -3.42 -15.52
C THR A 134 -25.87 -3.26 -14.72
N ARG A 135 -25.77 -3.04 -13.41
CA ARG A 135 -26.92 -2.75 -12.53
C ARG A 135 -27.65 -1.49 -12.97
N GLY A 136 -26.93 -0.38 -13.17
CA GLY A 136 -27.53 0.87 -13.66
C GLY A 136 -28.15 0.75 -15.06
N LEU A 137 -27.59 -0.08 -15.95
CA LEU A 137 -28.16 -0.30 -17.28
C LEU A 137 -29.46 -1.13 -17.26
N ASN A 138 -29.62 -2.00 -16.27
CA ASN A 138 -30.74 -2.93 -16.14
C ASN A 138 -31.87 -2.41 -15.22
N GLU A 139 -31.57 -1.50 -14.30
CA GLU A 139 -32.56 -0.86 -13.44
C GLU A 139 -33.32 0.25 -14.20
N PHE A 140 -34.63 0.34 -13.95
CA PHE A 140 -35.50 1.40 -14.47
C PHE A 140 -36.18 2.11 -13.30
N SER A 141 -36.26 3.43 -13.39
CA SER A 141 -37.11 4.25 -12.53
C SER A 141 -38.24 4.85 -13.35
N ILE A 142 -39.44 4.86 -12.79
CA ILE A 142 -40.58 5.57 -13.38
C ILE A 142 -40.38 7.05 -13.05
N VAL A 143 -40.30 7.88 -14.09
CA VAL A 143 -40.32 9.32 -13.94
C VAL A 143 -41.70 9.81 -14.33
N GLU A 144 -42.35 10.48 -13.39
CA GLU A 144 -43.61 11.18 -13.62
C GLU A 144 -43.32 12.63 -14.01
N TYR A 145 -44.04 13.14 -14.98
CA TYR A 145 -44.05 14.56 -15.30
C TYR A 145 -45.45 15.02 -15.63
N GLU A 146 -45.75 16.26 -15.25
CA GLU A 146 -47.03 16.88 -15.57
C GLU A 146 -47.12 17.14 -17.07
N SER A 147 -48.17 16.63 -17.69
CA SER A 147 -48.47 16.87 -19.09
C SER A 147 -49.38 18.09 -19.20
N PRO A 148 -48.96 19.19 -19.85
CA PRO A 148 -49.80 20.37 -19.99
C PRO A 148 -51.07 20.01 -20.78
N GLY A 149 -52.23 19.97 -20.11
CA GLY A 149 -53.54 19.73 -20.71
C GLY A 149 -54.21 18.38 -20.41
N SER A 150 -53.52 17.44 -19.74
CA SER A 150 -54.12 16.19 -19.26
C SER A 150 -54.04 16.16 -17.74
N GLY A 151 -55.17 16.03 -17.04
CA GLY A 151 -55.25 16.02 -15.56
C GLY A 151 -54.61 14.81 -14.87
N ALA A 152 -53.84 13.99 -15.58
CA ALA A 152 -53.14 12.84 -15.04
C ALA A 152 -51.65 12.89 -15.40
N PRO A 153 -50.73 12.63 -14.43
CA PRO A 153 -49.29 12.64 -14.68
C PRO A 153 -48.89 11.53 -15.66
N THR A 154 -48.04 11.87 -16.64
CA THR A 154 -47.53 10.90 -17.60
C THR A 154 -46.34 10.17 -16.99
N ARG A 155 -46.42 8.83 -16.91
CA ARG A 155 -45.36 7.95 -16.43
C ARG A 155 -44.48 7.49 -17.57
N HIS A 156 -43.19 7.78 -17.51
CA HIS A 156 -42.21 7.23 -18.45
C HIS A 156 -41.11 6.44 -17.75
N PRO A 157 -40.82 5.21 -18.17
CA PRO A 157 -39.66 4.49 -17.70
C PRO A 157 -38.39 5.18 -18.20
N ARG A 158 -37.49 5.53 -17.29
CA ARG A 158 -36.13 5.97 -17.62
C ARG A 158 -35.14 4.94 -17.09
N ARG A 159 -34.16 4.59 -17.92
CA ARG A 159 -32.99 3.83 -17.48
C ARG A 159 -32.15 4.68 -16.54
N HIS A 160 -31.60 4.07 -15.51
CA HIS A 160 -30.55 4.71 -14.74
C HIS A 160 -29.33 4.96 -15.66
N ARG A 161 -28.61 6.05 -15.40
CA ARG A 161 -27.35 6.38 -16.08
C ARG A 161 -26.21 6.23 -15.08
N SER A 162 -25.20 5.47 -15.46
CA SER A 162 -23.98 5.33 -14.65
C SER A 162 -22.93 6.34 -15.12
N LEU A 163 -22.29 7.03 -14.17
CA LEU A 163 -21.16 7.93 -14.41
C LEU A 163 -19.95 7.39 -13.65
N VAL A 164 -18.79 7.34 -14.32
CA VAL A 164 -17.52 6.97 -13.70
C VAL A 164 -16.61 8.19 -13.70
N ALA A 165 -16.11 8.55 -12.51
CA ALA A 165 -15.11 9.61 -12.33
C ALA A 165 -13.77 8.96 -11.98
N SER A 166 -12.74 9.26 -12.78
CA SER A 166 -11.37 8.79 -12.55
C SER A 166 -10.52 9.93 -12.03
N ILE A 167 -9.94 9.75 -10.84
CA ILE A 167 -9.08 10.73 -10.18
C ILE A 167 -7.71 10.09 -9.99
N ASP A 168 -6.65 10.79 -10.39
CA ASP A 168 -5.27 10.34 -10.25
C ASP A 168 -4.41 11.39 -9.53
N PHE A 169 -3.50 10.93 -8.68
CA PHE A 169 -2.56 11.80 -7.96
C PHE A 169 -1.17 11.64 -8.58
N SER A 170 -0.65 12.71 -9.17
CA SER A 170 0.69 12.71 -9.74
C SER A 170 1.74 12.49 -8.65
N ILE A 171 2.48 11.38 -8.76
CA ILE A 171 3.64 11.07 -7.90
C ILE A 171 3.29 11.18 -6.41
N ALA A 172 2.28 10.40 -6.01
CA ALA A 172 1.73 10.44 -4.66
C ALA A 172 2.76 10.17 -3.55
N GLY A 173 3.86 9.48 -3.82
CA GLY A 173 4.95 9.22 -2.85
C GLY A 173 5.83 10.44 -2.58
N ASP A 174 6.13 11.23 -3.60
CA ASP A 174 7.04 12.38 -3.51
C ASP A 174 6.33 13.63 -2.94
N THR A 175 5.00 13.64 -3.00
CA THR A 175 4.15 14.76 -2.57
C THR A 175 3.63 14.62 -1.14
N ILE A 176 4.07 13.58 -0.41
CA ILE A 176 3.61 13.30 0.95
C ILE A 176 4.16 14.35 1.93
N ASP A 177 3.27 14.99 2.67
CA ASP A 177 3.63 15.79 3.84
C ASP A 177 3.99 14.86 5.00
N HIS A 178 5.29 14.74 5.28
CA HIS A 178 5.79 13.88 6.35
C HIS A 178 5.27 14.32 7.73
N GLY A 179 5.14 15.62 8.00
CA GLY A 179 4.62 16.15 9.27
C GLY A 179 3.18 15.72 9.53
N LYS A 180 2.31 15.84 8.51
CA LYS A 180 0.93 15.34 8.57
C LYS A 180 0.89 13.82 8.73
N SER A 181 1.72 13.09 8.01
CA SER A 181 1.77 11.63 8.07
C SER A 181 2.17 11.12 9.46
N PHE A 182 3.22 11.69 10.06
CA PHE A 182 3.59 11.41 11.45
C PHE A 182 2.48 11.79 12.43
N GLY A 183 1.83 12.94 12.22
CA GLY A 183 0.68 13.37 13.02
C GLY A 183 -0.52 12.40 12.95
N MET A 184 -0.76 11.75 11.81
CA MET A 184 -1.78 10.70 11.67
C MET A 184 -1.39 9.43 12.41
N LEU A 185 -0.14 8.98 12.28
CA LEU A 185 0.37 7.80 12.98
C LEU A 185 0.33 7.96 14.52
N ASN A 186 0.67 9.14 15.03
CA ASN A 186 0.58 9.44 16.46
C ASN A 186 -0.85 9.38 16.99
N ARG A 187 -1.84 9.84 16.20
CA ARG A 187 -3.26 9.74 16.58
C ARG A 187 -3.74 8.29 16.65
N LEU A 188 -3.28 7.43 15.73
CA LEU A 188 -3.59 6.00 15.77
C LEU A 188 -3.01 5.31 17.00
N ARG A 189 -1.81 5.71 17.44
CA ARG A 189 -1.22 5.23 18.70
C ARG A 189 -2.07 5.60 19.91
N ALA A 190 -2.62 6.81 19.95
CA ALA A 190 -3.49 7.24 21.04
C ALA A 190 -4.78 6.41 21.11
N LEU A 191 -5.41 6.14 19.96
CA LEU A 191 -6.63 5.34 19.88
C LEU A 191 -6.44 3.87 20.29
N ALA A 192 -5.25 3.30 20.07
CA ALA A 192 -4.93 1.93 20.48
C ALA A 192 -4.70 1.78 22.00
N HIS A 193 -4.55 2.89 22.74
CA HIS A 193 -4.32 2.91 24.18
C HIS A 193 -5.53 3.34 25.01
N GLU A 194 -6.68 3.61 24.40
CA GLU A 194 -7.96 3.77 25.13
C GLU A 194 -8.52 2.36 25.43
N PRO A 195 -8.47 1.87 26.68
CA PRO A 195 -9.20 0.67 27.04
C PRO A 195 -10.68 1.06 27.15
N ASN A 196 -11.54 0.42 26.36
CA ASN A 196 -13.01 0.41 26.50
C ASN A 196 -13.55 1.29 27.64
N ALA A 197 -13.92 2.53 27.33
CA ALA A 197 -14.97 3.21 28.09
C ALA A 197 -16.30 2.56 27.70
N GLY A 198 -16.56 1.40 28.29
CA GLY A 198 -17.90 0.82 28.40
C GLY A 198 -18.67 1.48 29.53
#